data_AF-A0A914VI32-F1
#
_entry.id   AF-A0A914VI32-F1
#
_cell.length_a   1.000
_cell.length_b   1.000
_cell.length_c   1.000
_cell.angle_alpha   90.00
_cell.angle_beta   90.00
_cell.angle_gamma   90.00
#
_symmetry.space_group_name_H-M   'P 1'
#
loop_
_entity.id
_entity.type
_entity.pdbx_description
1 polymer ?
#
loop_
_entity_poly.entity_id
_entity_poly.type
_entity_poly.pdbx_seq_one_letter_code
_entity_poly.pdbx_strand_id
1 'polypeptide(L)'
;MPLYHNRTDGQVELVVASEVQDQTLKELYIYCAEGIVLATVNIPILLMVAFFPVLRKQKEMIMVAGISFADGFHGVALIVAAIGRISLITSGNGYVLRSRWQCLMTSWNLLFIWSWPLAPIMLLMISVDRFLAVIKPFNTVTSIQVRTPSSK
;
A
#
# COMPACT_ATOMS: atom_id res chain seq x y z
N MET A 1 -35.96 -42.02 -30.16
CA MET A 1 -35.26 -40.77 -29.85
C MET A 1 -34.28 -41.04 -28.71
N PRO A 2 -32.95 -41.07 -28.94
CA PRO A 2 -32.00 -41.21 -27.85
C PRO A 2 -31.72 -39.84 -27.21
N LEU A 3 -31.80 -39.79 -25.88
CA LEU A 3 -31.34 -38.67 -25.06
C LEU A 3 -29.81 -38.60 -25.13
N TYR A 4 -29.28 -37.59 -25.80
CA TYR A 4 -27.85 -37.28 -25.74
C TYR A 4 -27.52 -36.74 -24.35
N HIS A 5 -26.74 -37.53 -23.64
CA HIS A 5 -26.24 -37.29 -22.30
C HIS A 5 -25.25 -36.11 -22.36
N ASN A 6 -25.66 -34.95 -21.83
CA ASN A 6 -24.85 -33.75 -21.72
C ASN A 6 -23.77 -33.89 -20.62
N ARG A 7 -22.75 -34.71 -20.89
CA ARG A 7 -21.63 -35.02 -19.97
C ARG A 7 -20.42 -34.11 -20.20
N THR A 8 -20.42 -33.30 -21.25
CA THR A 8 -19.32 -32.40 -21.62
C THR A 8 -19.29 -31.10 -20.81
N ASP A 9 -20.44 -30.57 -20.40
CA ASP A 9 -20.50 -29.26 -19.72
C ASP A 9 -19.78 -29.27 -18.36
N GLY A 10 -19.96 -30.32 -17.56
CA GLY A 10 -19.32 -30.42 -16.24
C GLY A 10 -17.79 -30.66 -16.29
N GLN A 11 -17.26 -31.26 -17.36
CA GLN A 11 -15.81 -31.39 -17.52
C GLN A 11 -15.16 -30.10 -18.01
N VAL A 12 -15.85 -29.34 -18.87
CA VAL A 12 -15.36 -28.03 -19.33
C VAL A 12 -15.36 -27.02 -18.18
N GLU A 13 -16.41 -27.00 -17.34
CA GLU A 13 -16.44 -26.12 -16.16
C GLU A 13 -15.32 -26.42 -15.16
N LEU A 14 -14.99 -27.70 -14.95
CA LEU A 14 -13.89 -28.09 -14.06
C LEU A 14 -12.51 -27.66 -14.61
N VAL A 15 -12.28 -27.80 -15.91
CA VAL A 15 -11.03 -27.37 -16.56
C VAL A 15 -10.90 -25.86 -16.50
N VAL A 16 -11.95 -25.12 -16.86
CA VAL A 16 -11.95 -23.64 -16.80
C VAL A 16 -11.77 -23.15 -15.37
N ALA A 17 -12.41 -23.77 -14.38
CA ALA A 17 -12.23 -23.41 -12.97
C ALA A 17 -10.78 -23.62 -12.51
N SER A 18 -10.14 -24.71 -12.96
CA SER A 18 -8.73 -24.99 -12.62
C SER A 18 -7.76 -23.98 -13.25
N GLU A 19 -7.96 -23.61 -14.51
CA GLU A 19 -7.12 -22.62 -15.19
C GLU A 19 -7.25 -21.22 -14.57
N VAL A 20 -8.49 -20.81 -14.22
CA VAL A 20 -8.75 -19.54 -13.56
C VAL A 20 -8.14 -19.50 -12.16
N GLN A 21 -8.16 -20.62 -11.44
CA GLN A 21 -7.55 -20.73 -10.12
C GLN A 21 -6.02 -20.55 -10.20
N ASP A 22 -5.37 -21.18 -11.19
CA ASP A 22 -3.92 -21.06 -11.39
C ASP A 22 -3.50 -19.64 -11.76
N GLN A 23 -4.29 -18.94 -12.59
CA GLN A 23 -4.04 -17.53 -12.91
C GLN A 23 -4.17 -16.66 -11.66
N THR A 24 -5.23 -16.86 -10.86
CA THR A 24 -5.47 -16.10 -9.63
C THR A 24 -4.33 -16.29 -8.63
N LEU A 25 -3.81 -17.51 -8.48
CA LEU A 25 -2.69 -17.77 -7.58
C LEU A 25 -1.42 -17.02 -8.00
N LYS A 26 -1.11 -16.98 -9.29
CA LYS A 26 0.06 -16.23 -9.81
C LYS A 26 -0.06 -14.74 -9.49
N GLU A 27 -1.23 -14.14 -9.68
CA GLU A 27 -1.47 -12.73 -9.31
C GLU A 27 -1.29 -12.49 -7.81
N LEU A 28 -1.78 -13.41 -6.96
CA LEU A 28 -1.61 -13.30 -5.51
C LEU A 28 -0.15 -13.40 -5.07
N TYR A 29 0.67 -14.22 -5.74
CA TYR A 29 2.11 -14.27 -5.49
C TYR A 29 2.81 -12.95 -5.87
N ILE A 30 2.41 -12.34 -6.99
CA ILE A 30 2.95 -11.03 -7.41
C ILE A 30 2.60 -9.97 -6.36
N TYR A 31 1.35 -9.90 -5.90
CA TYR A 31 0.96 -8.95 -4.85
C TYR A 31 1.71 -9.17 -3.53
N CYS A 32 1.96 -10.44 -3.16
CA CYS A 32 2.76 -10.74 -1.99
C CYS A 32 4.19 -10.22 -2.14
N ALA A 33 4.82 -10.47 -3.30
CA ALA A 33 6.17 -10.00 -3.58
C ALA A 33 6.26 -8.46 -3.60
N GLU A 34 5.30 -7.79 -4.24
CA GLU A 34 5.20 -6.32 -4.24
C GLU A 34 5.08 -5.76 -2.82
N GLY A 35 4.19 -6.34 -2.01
CA GLY A 35 4.02 -5.94 -0.62
C GLY A 35 5.29 -6.12 0.23
N ILE A 36 6.03 -7.22 0.02
CA ILE A 36 7.32 -7.46 0.68
C ILE A 36 8.35 -6.40 0.28
N VAL A 37 8.44 -6.06 -1.01
CA VAL A 37 9.36 -5.01 -1.50
C VAL A 37 9.01 -3.66 -0.86
N LEU A 38 7.72 -3.28 -0.88
CA LEU A 38 7.26 -2.03 -0.28
C LEU A 38 7.57 -1.96 1.22
N ALA A 39 7.27 -3.02 1.97
CA ALA A 39 7.55 -3.08 3.40
C ALA A 39 9.06 -3.03 3.69
N THR A 40 9.86 -3.81 2.94
CA THR A 40 11.31 -3.91 3.16
C THR A 40 12.03 -2.60 2.86
N VAL A 41 11.59 -1.85 1.86
CA VAL A 41 12.20 -0.55 1.51
C VAL A 41 11.76 0.56 2.48
N ASN A 42 10.49 0.60 2.85
CA ASN A 42 9.93 1.73 3.61
C ASN A 42 10.06 1.61 5.12
N ILE A 43 10.02 0.40 5.69
CA ILE A 43 10.16 0.19 7.15
C ILE A 43 11.52 0.71 7.66
N PRO A 44 12.68 0.44 7.02
CA PRO A 44 13.96 0.98 7.46
C PRO A 44 14.00 2.51 7.48
N ILE A 45 13.37 3.18 6.51
CA ILE A 45 13.28 4.65 6.47
C ILE A 45 12.50 5.16 7.68
N LEU A 46 11.36 4.54 7.99
CA LEU A 46 10.56 4.87 9.17
C LEU A 46 11.33 4.67 10.47
N LEU A 47 12.02 3.54 10.60
CA LEU A 47 12.84 3.24 11.76
C LEU A 47 13.97 4.26 11.91
N MET A 48 14.66 4.62 10.82
CA MET A 48 15.70 5.63 10.82
C MET A 48 15.16 6.98 11.33
N VAL A 49 14.04 7.47 10.79
CA VAL A 49 13.46 8.75 11.24
C VAL A 49 12.96 8.68 12.69
N ALA A 50 12.44 7.53 13.12
CA ALA A 50 11.98 7.32 14.50
C ALA A 50 13.15 7.33 15.51
N PHE A 51 14.25 6.63 15.20
CA PHE A 51 15.39 6.49 16.12
C PHE A 51 16.34 7.70 16.11
N PHE A 52 16.44 8.45 15.02
CA PHE A 52 17.35 9.60 14.94
C PHE A 52 16.61 10.94 15.10
N PRO A 53 16.59 11.54 16.31
CA PRO A 53 15.89 12.81 16.57
C PRO A 53 16.45 13.99 15.77
N VAL A 54 17.70 13.89 15.30
CA VAL A 54 18.33 14.93 14.46
C VAL A 54 17.58 15.07 13.12
N LEU A 55 17.13 13.96 12.53
CA LEU A 55 16.38 13.96 11.26
C LEU A 55 15.01 14.61 11.43
N ARG A 56 14.37 14.43 12.59
CA ARG A 56 13.04 15.00 12.90
C ARG A 56 13.04 16.52 13.00
N LYS A 57 14.19 17.19 13.03
CA LYS A 57 14.25 18.66 13.00
C LYS A 57 14.02 19.24 11.60
N GLN A 58 14.21 18.44 10.56
CA GLN A 58 14.01 18.87 9.18
C GLN A 58 12.58 18.51 8.74
N LYS A 59 11.78 19.51 8.38
CA LYS A 59 10.39 19.31 7.90
C LYS A 59 10.33 18.35 6.70
N GLU A 60 11.35 18.39 5.85
CA GLU A 60 11.44 17.54 4.66
C GLU A 60 11.51 16.05 5.03
N MET A 61 12.28 15.71 6.06
CA MET A 61 12.41 14.33 6.53
C MET A 61 11.13 13.81 7.17
N ILE A 62 10.33 14.67 7.81
CA ILE A 62 9.01 14.30 8.35
C ILE A 62 8.05 13.98 7.21
N MET A 63 8.07 14.76 6.12
CA MET A 63 7.21 14.50 4.95
C MET A 63 7.58 13.19 4.24
N VAL A 64 8.88 12.93 4.06
CA VAL A 64 9.38 11.65 3.51
C VAL A 64 8.96 10.49 4.40
N ALA A 65 9.10 10.61 5.72
CA ALA A 65 8.64 9.58 6.66
C ALA A 65 7.14 9.32 6.53
N GLY A 66 6.32 10.34 6.31
CA GLY A 66 4.88 10.16 6.13
C GLY A 66 4.51 9.43 4.83
N ILE A 67 5.21 9.68 3.72
CA ILE A 67 5.04 8.89 2.49
C ILE A 67 5.47 7.44 2.73
N SER A 68 6.66 7.23 3.29
CA SER A 68 7.14 5.88 3.61
C SER A 68 6.21 5.13 4.57
N PHE A 69 5.53 5.85 5.47
CA PHE A 69 4.51 5.26 6.33
C PHE A 69 3.31 4.76 5.51
N ALA A 70 2.80 5.58 4.59
CA ALA A 70 1.70 5.20 3.72
C ALA A 70 2.06 3.97 2.85
N ASP A 71 3.25 3.99 2.23
CA ASP A 71 3.71 2.91 1.35
C ASP A 71 3.99 1.61 2.14
N GLY A 72 4.60 1.72 3.32
CA GLY A 72 4.81 0.58 4.21
C GLY A 72 3.50 -0.03 4.70
N PHE A 73 2.52 0.82 5.06
CA PHE A 73 1.19 0.38 5.46
C PHE A 73 0.44 -0.30 4.32
N HIS A 74 0.57 0.22 3.09
CA HIS A 74 0.02 -0.41 1.89
C HIS A 74 0.69 -1.76 1.58
N GLY A 75 2.02 -1.85 1.72
CA GLY A 75 2.75 -3.10 1.57
C GLY A 75 2.28 -4.19 2.55
N VAL A 76 2.04 -3.84 3.81
CA VAL A 76 1.45 -4.75 4.80
C VAL A 76 0.03 -5.18 4.38
N ALA A 77 -0.79 -4.27 3.88
CA ALA A 77 -2.13 -4.59 3.39
C ALA A 77 -2.09 -5.63 2.25
N LEU A 78 -1.17 -5.47 1.29
CA LEU A 78 -0.95 -6.40 0.17
C LEU A 78 -0.55 -7.79 0.66
N ILE A 79 0.40 -7.88 1.60
CA ILE A 79 0.86 -9.16 2.17
C ILE A 79 -0.31 -9.87 2.88
N VAL A 80 -1.04 -9.16 3.74
CA VAL A 80 -2.18 -9.72 4.49
C VAL A 80 -3.28 -10.19 3.53
N ALA A 81 -3.54 -9.43 2.46
CA ALA A 81 -4.50 -9.79 1.44
C ALA A 81 -4.10 -11.06 0.66
N ALA A 82 -2.84 -11.13 0.23
CA ALA A 82 -2.32 -12.27 -0.52
C ALA A 82 -2.38 -13.55 0.32
N ILE A 83 -1.86 -13.51 1.55
CA ILE A 83 -1.87 -14.65 2.47
C ILE A 83 -3.31 -15.08 2.79
N GLY A 84 -4.19 -14.13 3.10
CA GLY A 84 -5.59 -14.42 3.41
C GLY A 84 -6.33 -15.08 2.25
N ARG A 85 -6.13 -14.60 1.02
CA ARG A 85 -6.76 -15.17 -0.19
C ARG A 85 -6.16 -16.52 -0.57
N ILE A 86 -4.85 -16.69 -0.49
CA ILE A 86 -4.18 -17.99 -0.72
C ILE A 86 -4.71 -19.03 0.28
N SER A 87 -4.87 -18.66 1.56
CA SER A 87 -5.43 -19.54 2.58
C SER A 87 -6.88 -19.95 2.29
N LEU A 88 -7.70 -19.04 1.78
CA LEU A 88 -9.07 -19.36 1.38
C LEU A 88 -9.12 -20.31 0.17
N ILE A 89 -8.28 -20.08 -0.83
CA ILE A 89 -8.22 -20.94 -2.02
C ILE A 89 -7.72 -22.35 -1.65
N THR A 90 -6.62 -22.43 -0.90
CA THR A 90 -6.02 -23.72 -0.49
C THR A 90 -6.90 -24.54 0.46
N SER A 91 -7.74 -23.89 1.26
CA SER A 91 -8.73 -24.57 2.13
C SER A 91 -10.01 -25.00 1.40
N GLY A 92 -10.11 -24.79 0.08
CA GLY A 92 -11.33 -25.07 -0.69
C GLY A 92 -12.49 -24.11 -0.42
N ASN A 93 -12.26 -23.06 0.35
CA ASN A 93 -13.28 -22.06 0.72
C ASN A 93 -13.31 -20.84 -0.21
N GLY A 94 -12.52 -20.84 -1.29
CA GLY A 94 -12.39 -19.72 -2.22
C GLY A 94 -13.70 -19.35 -2.92
N TYR A 95 -14.60 -20.31 -3.10
CA TYR A 95 -15.86 -20.16 -3.85
C TYR A 95 -17.11 -20.07 -2.95
N VAL A 96 -16.92 -19.96 -1.63
CA VAL A 96 -18.05 -19.88 -0.70
C VAL A 96 -18.70 -18.50 -0.81
N LEU A 97 -20.00 -18.49 -1.11
CA LEU A 97 -20.83 -17.29 -1.15
C LEU A 97 -20.84 -16.64 0.24
N ARG A 98 -20.21 -15.47 0.36
CA ARG A 98 -20.24 -14.63 1.57
C ARG A 98 -21.14 -13.43 1.35
N SER A 99 -21.74 -12.94 2.44
CA SER A 99 -22.49 -11.69 2.36
C SER A 99 -21.55 -10.52 2.04
N ARG A 100 -22.06 -9.49 1.35
CA ARG A 100 -21.27 -8.30 0.99
C ARG A 100 -20.62 -7.65 2.21
N TRP A 101 -21.36 -7.61 3.32
CA TRP A 101 -20.86 -7.07 4.58
C TRP A 101 -19.68 -7.89 5.10
N GLN A 102 -19.80 -9.23 5.14
CA GLN A 102 -18.72 -10.11 5.59
C GLN A 102 -17.47 -9.97 4.71
N CYS A 103 -17.64 -9.73 3.41
CA CYS A 103 -16.52 -9.44 2.52
C CYS A 103 -15.86 -8.10 2.85
N LEU A 104 -16.64 -7.02 3.05
CA LEU A 104 -16.13 -5.69 3.38
C LEU A 104 -15.28 -5.69 4.66
N MET A 105 -15.67 -6.50 5.64
CA MET A 105 -15.06 -6.53 6.97
C MET A 105 -13.99 -7.60 7.14
N THR A 106 -13.52 -8.14 6.03
CA THR A 106 -12.24 -8.86 6.02
C THR A 106 -11.10 -7.91 6.34
N SER A 107 -10.11 -8.41 7.09
CA SER A 107 -8.98 -7.59 7.56
C SER A 107 -8.24 -6.90 6.42
N TRP A 108 -8.02 -7.61 5.30
CA TRP A 108 -7.36 -7.04 4.12
C TRP A 108 -8.16 -5.94 3.44
N ASN A 109 -9.50 -6.07 3.33
CA ASN A 109 -10.32 -5.02 2.72
C ASN A 109 -10.33 -3.76 3.57
N LEU A 110 -10.36 -3.90 4.90
CA LEU A 110 -10.26 -2.76 5.81
C LEU A 110 -8.91 -2.06 5.65
N LEU A 111 -7.81 -2.81 5.60
CA LEU A 111 -6.47 -2.26 5.37
C LEU A 111 -6.34 -1.54 4.02
N PHE A 112 -6.98 -2.03 2.96
CA PHE A 112 -6.98 -1.34 1.66
C PHE A 112 -7.76 -0.03 1.67
N ILE A 113 -8.94 -0.01 2.30
CA ILE A 113 -9.75 1.21 2.43
C ILE A 113 -8.95 2.34 3.10
N TRP A 114 -8.14 2.00 4.10
CA TRP A 114 -7.30 2.97 4.79
C TRP A 114 -5.98 3.26 4.08
N SER A 115 -5.32 2.27 3.47
CA SER A 115 -4.01 2.48 2.83
C SER A 115 -4.10 3.28 1.53
N TRP A 116 -5.13 3.05 0.73
CA TRP A 116 -5.28 3.69 -0.58
C TRP A 116 -5.26 5.23 -0.53
N PRO A 117 -6.03 5.91 0.34
CA PRO A 117 -6.03 7.37 0.38
C PRO A 117 -4.81 7.99 1.08
N LEU A 118 -4.01 7.23 1.84
CA LEU A 118 -2.92 7.81 2.63
C LEU A 118 -1.83 8.44 1.75
N ALA A 119 -1.35 7.73 0.74
CA ALA A 119 -0.32 8.24 -0.18
C ALA A 119 -0.73 9.56 -0.88
N PRO A 120 -1.92 9.66 -1.52
CA PRO A 120 -2.34 10.91 -2.14
C PRO A 120 -2.61 12.03 -1.13
N ILE A 121 -3.09 11.72 0.08
CA ILE A 121 -3.23 12.72 1.15
C ILE A 121 -1.86 13.29 1.53
N MET A 122 -0.84 12.45 1.69
CA MET A 122 0.52 12.88 2.00
C MET A 122 1.12 13.74 0.87
N LEU A 123 0.93 13.36 -0.39
CA LEU A 123 1.37 14.15 -1.54
C LEU A 123 0.66 15.49 -1.64
N LEU A 124 -0.64 15.53 -1.31
CA LEU A 124 -1.40 16.77 -1.25
C LEU A 124 -0.85 17.68 -0.14
N MET A 125 -0.58 17.15 1.05
CA MET A 125 0.03 17.91 2.15
C MET A 125 1.38 18.52 1.75
N ILE A 126 2.23 17.75 1.05
CA ILE A 126 3.53 18.24 0.54
C ILE A 126 3.32 19.36 -0.46
N SER A 127 2.39 19.18 -1.41
CA SER A 127 2.09 20.18 -2.44
C SER A 127 1.58 21.48 -1.83
N VAL A 128 0.71 21.39 -0.81
CA VAL A 128 0.19 22.54 -0.07
C VAL A 128 1.30 23.24 0.72
N ASP A 129 2.18 22.51 1.41
CA ASP A 129 3.32 23.08 2.13
C ASP A 129 4.23 23.90 1.20
N ARG A 130 4.56 23.33 0.02
CA ARG A 130 5.40 24.01 -0.97
C ARG A 130 4.70 25.21 -1.61
N PHE A 131 3.40 25.11 -1.89
CA PHE A 131 2.61 26.23 -2.41
C PHE A 131 2.56 27.39 -1.41
N LEU A 132 2.36 27.11 -0.12
CA LEU A 132 2.35 28.13 0.93
C LEU A 132 3.73 28.78 1.11
N ALA A 133 4.81 28.01 1.00
CA ALA A 133 6.18 28.52 1.06
C ALA A 133 6.52 29.49 -0.09
N VAL A 134 5.93 29.27 -1.27
CA VAL A 134 6.11 30.15 -2.44
C VAL A 134 5.28 31.44 -2.31
N ILE A 135 4.03 31.35 -1.86
CA ILE A 135 3.13 32.52 -1.75
C ILE A 135 3.55 33.45 -0.61
N LYS A 136 3.96 32.87 0.52
CA LYS A 136 4.41 33.63 1.68
C LYS A 136 5.89 33.34 1.91
N PRO A 137 6.80 34.11 1.28
CA PRO A 137 8.18 34.15 1.72
C PRO A 137 8.20 34.79 3.12
N PHE A 138 7.91 34.01 4.16
CA PHE A 138 7.97 34.45 5.54
C PHE A 138 9.42 34.80 5.87
N ASN A 139 9.79 36.08 5.71
CA ASN A 139 10.90 36.79 6.36
C ASN A 139 12.23 36.03 6.54
N THR A 140 12.63 35.14 5.63
CA THR A 140 13.98 34.58 5.64
C THR A 140 15.03 35.53 5.07
N VAL A 141 14.61 36.64 4.46
CA VAL A 141 15.54 37.68 3.98
C VAL A 141 16.21 38.44 5.14
N THR A 142 15.68 38.39 6.37
CA THR A 142 16.32 39.03 7.53
C THR A 142 17.40 38.20 8.22
N SER A 143 17.62 36.91 7.87
CA SER A 143 18.72 36.11 8.45
C SER A 143 19.97 36.03 7.57
N ILE A 144 19.91 36.48 6.31
CA ILE A 144 21.10 36.53 5.42
C ILE A 144 21.98 37.77 5.71
N GLN A 145 21.46 38.79 6.39
CA GLN A 145 22.22 40.02 6.71
C GLN A 145 23.10 39.95 7.98
N VAL A 146 23.10 38.87 8.77
CA VAL A 146 23.84 38.82 10.07
C VAL A 146 25.01 37.82 10.06
N ARG A 147 25.58 37.53 8.90
CA ARG A 147 26.83 36.75 8.81
C ARG A 147 27.90 37.48 8.01
N THR A 148 28.14 38.75 8.36
CA THR A 148 29.45 39.36 8.11
C THR A 148 30.42 38.85 9.19
N PRO A 149 31.51 38.16 8.83
CA PRO A 149 32.56 37.85 9.79
C PRO A 149 33.20 39.17 10.24
N SER A 150 33.09 39.47 11.53
CA SER A 150 33.84 40.54 12.19
C SER A 150 35.32 40.21 12.12
N SER A 151 36.05 40.98 11.33
CA SER A 151 37.51 40.99 11.25
C SER A 151 38.10 41.40 12.59
N LYS A 152 38.97 40.55 13.16
CA LYS A 152 40.04 40.94 14.08
C LYS A 152 41.28 40.13 13.74
#